data_AF-R6CKZ1-F1
#
_entry.id   AF-R6CKZ1-F1
#
_cell.length_a   1.000
_cell.length_b   1.000
_cell.length_c   1.000
_cell.angle_alpha   90.00
_cell.angle_beta   90.00
_cell.angle_gamma   90.00
#
_symmetry.space_group_name_H-M   'P 1'
#
loop_
_entity.id
_entity.type
_entity.pdbx_description
1 polymer ?
#
loop_
_entity_poly.entity_id
_entity_poly.type
_entity_poly.pdbx_seq_one_letter_code
_entity_poly.pdbx_strand_id
1 'polypeptide(L)'
;MQFNYYTNGVGGHEYMYDLGFDASEDFHTYAFEWKEDSITWYVDGKEAYKATENLPVTPGKIMMNAWNGIGVDSWLKAFDGTVPLTAEYEWARFTAAE
;
A
#
# COMPACT_ATOMS: atom_id res chain seq x y z
N MET A 1 -7.65 4.22 1.33
CA MET A 1 -6.34 3.55 1.11
C MET A 1 -6.53 2.40 0.12
N GLN A 2 -5.58 2.18 -0.80
CA GLN A 2 -5.61 1.02 -1.70
C GLN A 2 -4.55 -0.01 -1.28
N PHE A 3 -4.94 -1.27 -1.15
CA PHE A 3 -4.03 -2.42 -1.01
C PHE A 3 -3.98 -3.18 -2.34
N ASN A 4 -2.84 -3.78 -2.66
CA ASN A 4 -2.65 -4.61 -3.85
C ASN A 4 -1.41 -5.50 -3.67
N TYR A 5 -1.28 -6.53 -4.49
CA TYR A 5 -0.09 -7.37 -4.59
C TYR A 5 0.04 -7.97 -6.00
N TYR A 6 1.26 -8.38 -6.34
CA TYR A 6 1.57 -9.01 -7.61
C TYR A 6 2.33 -10.32 -7.38
N THR A 7 1.92 -11.36 -8.11
CA THR A 7 2.59 -12.67 -8.09
C THR A 7 2.85 -13.12 -9.51
N ASN A 8 4.12 -13.38 -9.83
CA ASN A 8 4.54 -13.74 -11.19
C ASN A 8 4.00 -12.78 -12.28
N GLY A 9 4.01 -11.47 -11.99
CA GLY A 9 3.50 -10.43 -12.90
C GLY A 9 1.96 -10.29 -12.94
N VAL A 10 1.22 -11.13 -12.22
CA VAL A 10 -0.24 -11.08 -12.14
C VAL A 10 -0.66 -10.23 -10.95
N GLY A 11 -1.27 -9.07 -11.23
CA GLY A 11 -1.95 -8.22 -10.25
C GLY A 11 -3.46 -8.39 -10.33
N GLY A 12 -4.22 -7.30 -10.19
CA GLY A 12 -5.69 -7.35 -10.19
C GLY A 12 -6.29 -7.66 -8.82
N HIS A 13 -5.52 -7.41 -7.76
CA HIS A 13 -5.91 -7.66 -6.37
C HIS A 13 -6.18 -6.35 -5.63
N GLU A 14 -6.64 -5.32 -6.34
CA GLU A 14 -6.94 -4.01 -5.76
C GLU A 14 -8.07 -4.12 -4.74
N TYR A 15 -7.81 -3.65 -3.51
CA TYR A 15 -8.83 -3.49 -2.48
C TYR A 15 -8.82 -2.07 -1.94
N MET A 16 -9.98 -1.41 -1.99
CA MET A 16 -10.16 -0.05 -1.47
C MET A 16 -10.70 -0.11 -0.04
N TYR A 17 -9.86 0.26 0.92
CA TYR A 17 -10.23 0.37 2.33
C TYR A 17 -10.58 1.82 2.68
N ASP A 18 -11.75 2.02 3.29
CA ASP A 18 -12.13 3.30 3.89
C ASP A 18 -11.44 3.44 5.25
N LEU A 19 -10.62 4.49 5.39
CA LEU A 19 -9.85 4.74 6.61
C LEU A 19 -10.74 5.31 7.73
N GLY A 20 -11.84 5.99 7.38
CA GLY A 20 -12.63 6.76 8.35
C GLY A 20 -11.94 8.03 8.87
N PHE A 21 -10.79 8.41 8.30
CA PHE A 21 -10.03 9.62 8.59
C PHE A 21 -9.29 10.11 7.33
N ASP A 22 -8.79 11.34 7.36
CA ASP A 22 -7.93 11.88 6.30
C ASP A 22 -6.46 11.54 6.60
N ALA A 23 -5.85 10.74 5.73
CA ALA A 23 -4.48 10.27 5.90
C ALA A 23 -3.42 11.35 5.68
N SER A 24 -3.76 12.52 5.14
CA SER A 24 -2.80 13.61 4.92
C SER A 24 -2.60 14.53 6.14
N GLU A 25 -3.48 14.44 7.15
CA GLU A 25 -3.49 15.39 8.26
C GLU A 25 -2.53 15.01 9.40
N ASP A 26 -2.22 13.73 9.58
CA ASP A 26 -1.36 13.22 10.67
C ASP A 26 -0.62 11.94 10.27
N PHE A 27 0.41 11.57 11.05
CA PHE A 27 1.11 10.29 10.88
C PHE A 27 0.28 9.11 11.40
N HIS A 28 0.12 8.09 10.57
CA HIS A 28 -0.54 6.82 10.87
C HIS A 28 0.40 5.64 10.61
N THR A 29 0.15 4.51 11.28
CA THR A 29 0.94 3.29 11.07
C THR A 29 0.25 2.36 10.08
N TYR A 30 0.92 2.11 8.95
CA TYR A 30 0.49 1.14 7.96
C TYR A 30 1.44 -0.06 7.97
N ALA A 31 0.89 -1.27 7.93
CA ALA A 31 1.69 -2.49 7.87
C ALA A 31 1.05 -3.53 6.96
N PHE A 32 1.87 -4.44 6.45
CA PHE A 32 1.42 -5.72 5.94
C PHE A 32 2.26 -6.82 6.57
N GLU A 33 1.60 -7.83 7.11
CA GLU A 33 2.23 -9.08 7.53
C GLU A 33 2.13 -10.05 6.37
N TRP A 34 3.28 -10.45 5.81
CA TRP A 34 3.36 -11.38 4.69
C TRP A 34 3.93 -12.70 5.18
N LYS A 35 3.09 -13.74 5.14
CA LYS A 35 3.36 -15.13 5.48
C LYS A 35 3.17 -16.03 4.26
N GLU A 36 3.55 -17.30 4.37
CA GLU A 36 3.35 -18.28 3.30
C GLU A 36 1.88 -18.47 2.93
N ASP A 37 0.95 -18.31 3.88
CA ASP A 37 -0.47 -18.60 3.72
C ASP A 37 -1.35 -17.35 3.61
N SER A 38 -0.82 -16.16 3.91
CA SER A 38 -1.59 -14.93 3.88
C SER A 38 -0.74 -13.66 3.79
N ILE A 39 -1.37 -12.61 3.24
CA ILE A 39 -0.96 -11.23 3.49
C ILE A 39 -2.09 -10.54 4.25
N THR A 40 -1.78 -9.98 5.42
CA THR A 40 -2.73 -9.23 6.24
C THR A 40 -2.28 -7.78 6.34
N TRP A 41 -3.10 -6.84 5.89
CA TRP A 41 -2.85 -5.41 5.99
C TRP A 41 -3.46 -4.83 7.26
N TYR A 42 -2.75 -3.87 7.87
CA TYR A 42 -3.15 -3.20 9.09
C TYR A 42 -3.10 -1.69 8.92
N VAL A 43 -4.06 -1.01 9.56
CA VAL A 43 -4.10 0.45 9.75
C VAL A 43 -4.18 0.70 11.26
N ASP A 44 -3.20 1.41 11.80
CA ASP A 44 -3.06 1.69 13.23
C ASP A 44 -3.19 0.45 14.12
N GLY A 45 -2.55 -0.64 13.67
CA GLY A 45 -2.53 -1.93 14.38
C GLY A 45 -3.82 -2.75 14.26
N LYS A 46 -4.85 -2.27 13.57
CA LYS A 46 -6.10 -3.00 13.33
C LYS A 46 -6.08 -3.67 11.96
N GLU A 47 -6.50 -4.92 11.90
CA GLU A 47 -6.65 -5.64 10.63
C GLU A 47 -7.65 -4.91 9.73
N ALA A 48 -7.21 -4.58 8.52
CA ALA A 48 -8.00 -3.87 7.52
C ALA A 48 -8.41 -4.79 6.36
N TYR A 49 -7.54 -5.70 5.95
CA TYR A 49 -7.78 -6.63 4.85
C TYR A 49 -6.86 -7.85 4.94
N LYS A 50 -7.32 -9.00 4.46
CA LYS A 50 -6.54 -10.24 4.38
C LYS A 50 -6.72 -10.91 3.02
N ALA A 51 -5.61 -11.27 2.39
CA ALA A 51 -5.55 -12.06 1.17
C ALA A 51 -4.90 -13.42 1.44
N THR A 52 -5.40 -14.47 0.79
CA THR A 52 -4.91 -15.85 0.94
C THR A 52 -4.67 -16.55 -0.40
N GLU A 53 -4.86 -15.85 -1.52
CA GLU A 53 -4.80 -16.44 -2.86
C GLU A 53 -3.63 -15.90 -3.67
N ASN A 54 -2.92 -16.79 -4.37
CA ASN A 54 -1.84 -16.45 -5.30
C ASN A 54 -0.80 -15.49 -4.68
N LEU A 55 -0.26 -15.84 -3.52
CA LEU A 55 0.63 -14.96 -2.77
C LEU A 55 2.04 -14.92 -3.37
N PRO A 56 2.74 -13.77 -3.31
CA PRO A 56 4.13 -13.70 -3.69
C PRO A 56 4.99 -14.54 -2.74
N VAL A 57 6.11 -15.05 -3.23
CA VAL A 57 7.09 -15.83 -2.44
C VAL A 57 8.53 -15.35 -2.60
N THR A 58 8.77 -14.40 -3.51
CA THR A 58 10.13 -13.95 -3.87
C THR A 58 10.52 -12.74 -3.03
N PRO A 59 11.64 -12.78 -2.27
CA PRO A 59 12.12 -11.63 -1.53
C PRO A 59 12.29 -10.38 -2.39
N GLY A 60 11.87 -9.23 -1.86
CA GLY A 60 11.90 -7.95 -2.55
C GLY A 60 12.63 -6.87 -1.75
N LYS A 61 12.80 -5.69 -2.37
CA LYS A 61 13.26 -4.49 -1.68
C LYS A 61 12.05 -3.74 -1.10
N ILE A 62 12.22 -3.13 0.07
CA ILE A 62 11.28 -2.13 0.59
C ILE A 62 11.45 -0.85 -0.24
N MET A 63 10.35 -0.26 -0.70
CA MET A 63 10.35 0.92 -1.57
C MET A 63 9.29 1.93 -1.13
N MET A 64 9.58 3.22 -1.33
CA MET A 64 8.69 4.36 -1.07
C MET A 64 8.88 5.37 -2.21
N ASN A 65 7.80 5.96 -2.72
CA ASN A 65 7.85 6.99 -3.77
C ASN A 65 6.60 7.89 -3.72
N ALA A 66 6.69 9.04 -4.39
CA ALA A 66 5.57 9.92 -4.72
C ALA A 66 5.69 10.31 -6.19
N TRP A 67 4.59 10.26 -6.94
CA TRP A 67 4.58 10.48 -8.38
C TRP A 67 3.19 10.92 -8.86
N ASN A 68 3.16 11.65 -9.97
CA ASN A 68 1.94 12.02 -10.69
C ASN A 68 1.77 11.13 -11.94
N GLY A 69 0.57 10.59 -12.16
CA GLY A 69 0.26 9.72 -13.30
C GLY A 69 -0.21 10.48 -14.54
N ILE A 70 -0.06 9.87 -15.72
CA ILE A 70 -0.62 10.33 -17.00
C ILE A 70 -1.28 9.13 -17.69
N GLY A 71 -2.46 9.32 -18.29
CA GLY A 71 -3.15 8.28 -19.06
C GLY A 71 -3.91 7.25 -18.21
N VAL A 72 -4.11 7.53 -16.92
CA VAL A 72 -4.77 6.64 -15.94
C VAL A 72 -5.81 7.40 -15.11
N ASP A 73 -6.46 8.40 -15.70
CA ASP A 73 -7.36 9.34 -15.02
C ASP A 73 -8.56 8.66 -14.37
N SER A 74 -8.99 7.50 -14.87
CA SER A 74 -10.06 6.71 -14.24
C SER A 74 -9.67 6.20 -12.86
N TRP A 75 -8.37 6.02 -12.60
CA TRP A 75 -7.83 5.59 -11.32
C TRP A 75 -7.41 6.77 -10.44
N LEU A 76 -6.58 7.68 -10.97
CA LEU A 76 -5.94 8.73 -10.16
C LEU A 76 -6.62 10.11 -10.25
N LYS A 77 -7.59 10.28 -11.15
CA LYS A 77 -8.01 11.59 -11.71
C LYS A 77 -6.85 12.29 -12.44
N ALA A 78 -7.20 13.29 -13.25
CA ALA A 78 -6.20 14.10 -13.94
C ALA A 78 -5.40 14.93 -12.94
N PHE A 79 -4.07 14.89 -13.05
CA PHE A 79 -3.19 15.77 -12.29
C PHE A 79 -3.31 17.22 -12.79
N ASP A 80 -3.48 18.17 -11.90
CA ASP A 80 -3.75 19.58 -12.23
C ASP A 80 -2.49 20.45 -12.36
N GLY A 81 -1.31 19.88 -12.08
CA GLY A 81 -0.02 20.59 -12.14
C GLY A 81 0.35 21.32 -10.84
N THR A 82 -0.43 21.21 -9.77
CA THR A 82 -0.14 21.84 -8.48
C THR A 82 1.13 21.23 -7.88
N VAL A 83 2.10 22.09 -7.57
CA VAL A 83 3.40 21.72 -6.98
C VAL A 83 3.92 22.84 -6.05
N PRO A 84 4.73 22.54 -5.02
CA PRO A 84 5.19 21.20 -4.64
C PRO A 84 4.11 20.36 -3.95
N LEU A 85 4.21 19.03 -4.08
CA LEU A 85 3.50 18.05 -3.27
C LEU A 85 4.54 17.18 -2.57
N THR A 86 4.35 16.92 -1.29
CA THR A 86 5.28 16.16 -0.45
C THR A 86 4.58 14.98 0.19
N ALA A 87 5.30 13.86 0.29
CA ALA A 87 4.95 12.73 1.15
C ALA A 87 6.07 12.57 2.16
N GLU A 88 5.71 12.46 3.44
CA GLU A 88 6.66 12.35 4.54
C GLU A 88 6.58 10.95 5.16
N TYR A 89 7.74 10.41 5.53
CA TYR A 89 7.86 9.09 6.15
C TYR A 89 8.67 9.25 7.44
N GLU A 90 8.02 9.10 8.59
CA GLU A 90 8.69 9.26 9.89
C GLU A 90 9.67 8.11 10.17
N TRP A 91 9.27 6.87 9.87
CA TRP A 91 10.09 5.68 10.04
C TRP A 91 9.63 4.53 9.15
N ALA A 92 10.50 3.53 8.96
CA ALA A 92 10.17 2.24 8.37
C ALA A 92 10.80 1.13 9.21
N ARG A 93 10.08 0.01 9.39
CA ARG A 93 10.55 -1.14 10.18
C ARG A 93 10.22 -2.44 9.45
N PHE A 94 11.16 -3.37 9.50
CA PHE A 94 10.99 -4.74 9.03
C PHE A 94 11.35 -5.72 10.16
N THR A 95 10.53 -6.75 10.31
CA THR A 95 10.77 -7.87 11.21
C THR A 95 10.58 -9.13 10.39
N ALA A 96 11.61 -9.98 10.32
CA ALA A 96 11.49 -11.27 9.63
C ALA A 96 10.50 -12.16 10.37
N ALA A 97 9.70 -12.93 9.64
CA ALA A 97 8.90 -14.01 10.22
C ALA A 97 9.83 -15.09 10.80
N GLU A 98 9.43 -15.69 11.92
CA GLU A 98 10.12 -16.82 12.53
C GLU A 98 9.95 -18.11 11.72
#